data_AF-A0A3N2CWW5-F1
#
_entry.id   AF-A0A3N2CWW5-F1
#
_cell.length_a   1.000
_cell.length_b   1.000
_cell.length_c   1.000
_cell.angle_alpha   90.00
_cell.angle_beta   90.00
_cell.angle_gamma   90.00
#
_symmetry.space_group_name_H-M   'P 1'
#
loop_
_entity.id
_entity.type
_entity.pdbx_description
1 polymer ?
#
loop_
_entity_poly.entity_id
_entity_poly.type
_entity_poly.pdbx_seq_one_letter_code
_entity_poly.pdbx_strand_id
1 'polypeptide(L)' 'MHDYGERVVEAAPDAVLEWLKSSAGSAGWTLLAVDDFGRGQHVTWVDAGDRSSRKAQLVAVVTPLDRGGCRVHLRER' A
#
# COMPACT_ATOMS: atom_id res chain seq x y z
N MET A 1 10.51 -7.41 10.29
CA MET A 1 10.24 -6.78 9.00
C MET A 1 9.86 -7.88 8.04
N HIS A 2 8.58 -7.96 7.68
CA HIS A 2 8.05 -8.96 6.75
C HIS A 2 7.92 -8.29 5.38
N ASP A 3 8.52 -8.86 4.35
CA ASP A 3 8.35 -8.38 2.97
C ASP A 3 7.36 -9.30 2.26
N TYR A 4 6.26 -8.73 1.77
CA TYR A 4 5.22 -9.49 1.07
C TYR A 4 5.49 -9.54 -0.45
N GLY A 5 6.58 -8.92 -0.89
CA GLY A 5 7.05 -8.93 -2.27
C GLY A 5 6.41 -7.89 -3.18
N GLU A 6 6.85 -7.97 -4.43
CA GLU A 6 6.35 -7.17 -5.55
C GLU A 6 5.30 -7.97 -6.34
N ARG A 7 4.25 -7.27 -6.80
CA ARG A 7 3.22 -7.80 -7.69
C ARG A 7 2.89 -6.79 -8.78
N VAL A 8 2.54 -7.27 -9.96
CA VAL A 8 1.97 -6.43 -11.03
C VAL A 8 0.46 -6.64 -11.06
N VAL A 9 -0.28 -5.53 -11.07
CA VAL A 9 -1.74 -5.51 -11.14
C VAL A 9 -2.15 -4.78 -12.41
N GLU A 10 -2.88 -5.45 -13.30
CA GLU A 10 -3.36 -4.88 -14.56
C GLU A 10 -4.60 -4.00 -14.34
N ALA A 11 -4.43 -2.93 -13.55
CA ALA A 11 -5.47 -1.95 -13.28
C ALA A 11 -4.88 -0.54 -13.15
N ALA A 12 -5.73 0.48 -13.34
CA ALA A 12 -5.36 1.87 -13.16
C ALA A 12 -4.93 2.15 -11.70
N PRO A 13 -4.04 3.14 -11.46
CA PRO A 13 -3.54 3.46 -10.13
C PRO A 13 -4.64 3.68 -9.08
N ASP A 14 -5.69 4.42 -9.43
CA ASP A 14 -6.82 4.67 -8.53
C ASP A 14 -7.54 3.39 -8.13
N ALA A 15 -7.76 2.47 -9.08
CA ALA A 15 -8.40 1.18 -8.80
C ALA A 15 -7.53 0.29 -7.91
N VAL A 16 -6.21 0.29 -8.13
CA VAL A 16 -5.25 -0.44 -7.29
C VAL A 16 -5.22 0.15 -5.88
N LEU A 17 -5.25 1.48 -5.76
CA LEU A 17 -5.27 2.17 -4.47
C LEU A 17 -6.53 1.83 -3.67
N GLU A 18 -7.71 1.86 -4.29
CA GLU A 18 -8.96 1.51 -3.64
C GLU A 18 -8.99 0.03 -3.21
N TRP A 19 -8.50 -0.86 -4.07
CA TRP A 19 -8.36 -2.27 -3.73
C TRP A 19 -7.42 -2.50 -2.53
N LEU A 20 -6.29 -1.80 -2.48
CA LEU A 20 -5.34 -1.88 -1.36
C LEU A 20 -5.97 -1.37 -0.05
N LYS A 21 -6.66 -0.22 -0.10
CA LYS A 21 -7.35 0.34 1.09
C LYS A 21 -8.39 -0.64 1.64
N SER A 22 -9.20 -1.22 0.77
CA SER A 22 -10.22 -2.20 1.16
C SER A 22 -9.59 -3.46 1.76
N SER A 23 -8.58 -4.03 1.09
CA SER A 23 -7.90 -5.27 1.53
C SER A 23 -7.19 -5.09 2.88
N ALA A 24 -6.47 -3.97 3.04
CA ALA A 24 -5.79 -3.64 4.29
C ALA A 24 -6.79 -3.42 5.44
N GLY A 25 -7.90 -2.72 5.17
CA GLY A 25 -8.98 -2.52 6.14
C GLY A 25 -9.59 -3.83 6.65
N SER A 26 -9.86 -4.78 5.75
CA SER A 26 -10.37 -6.11 6.11
C SER A 26 -9.36 -6.94 6.91
N ALA A 27 -8.07 -6.67 6.77
CA ALA A 27 -6.99 -7.33 7.49
C ALA A 27 -6.63 -6.64 8.83
N GLY A 28 -7.41 -5.64 9.26
CA GLY A 28 -7.18 -4.95 10.55
C GLY A 28 -6.19 -3.80 10.49
N TRP A 29 -5.89 -3.27 9.31
CA TRP A 29 -5.02 -2.11 9.13
C TRP A 29 -5.82 -0.83 8.90
N THR A 30 -5.40 0.26 9.53
CA THR A 30 -6.01 1.59 9.37
C THR A 30 -5.14 2.46 8.49
N LEU A 31 -5.72 3.10 7.47
CA LEU A 31 -4.99 4.00 6.58
C LEU A 31 -4.46 5.21 7.37
N LEU A 32 -3.15 5.44 7.28
CA LEU A 32 -2.48 6.57 7.91
C LEU A 32 -2.23 7.70 6.92
N ALA A 33 -1.64 7.39 5.76
CA ALA A 33 -1.24 8.38 4.78
C ALA A 33 -1.18 7.81 3.36
N VAL A 34 -1.37 8.70 2.38
CA VAL A 34 -1.09 8.46 0.96
C VAL A 34 -0.23 9.63 0.48
N ASP A 35 1.00 9.36 0.08
CA ASP A 35 1.97 10.34 -0.40
C ASP A 35 2.27 10.07 -1.89
N ASP A 36 2.35 11.12 -2.71
CA ASP A 36 2.78 11.01 -4.10
C ASP A 36 4.23 11.50 -4.24
N PHE A 37 5.11 10.64 -4.74
CA PHE A 37 6.54 10.94 -4.91
C PHE A 37 6.95 11.11 -6.39
N GLY A 38 6.01 11.33 -7.30
CA GLY A 38 6.25 11.47 -8.75
C GLY A 38 6.75 10.21 -9.47
N ARG A 39 7.29 9.21 -8.76
CA ARG A 39 7.64 7.86 -9.27
C ARG A 39 6.67 6.77 -8.81
N GLY A 40 5.65 7.15 -8.06
CA GLY A 40 4.65 6.25 -7.49
C GLY A 40 4.00 6.83 -6.24
N GLN A 41 2.91 6.21 -5.84
CA GLN A 41 2.14 6.54 -4.65
C GLN A 41 2.57 5.62 -3.49
N HIS A 42 2.95 6.21 -2.38
CA HIS A 42 3.24 5.50 -1.13
C HIS A 42 2.01 5.51 -0.25
N VAL A 43 1.57 4.33 0.15
CA VAL A 43 0.41 4.16 1.03
C VAL A 43 0.89 3.54 2.32
N THR A 44 0.59 4.18 3.44
CA THR A 44 0.98 3.72 4.77
C THR A 44 -0.26 3.41 5.59
N TRP A 45 -0.26 2.24 6.23
CA TRP A 45 -1.25 1.86 7.22
C TRP A 45 -0.59 1.54 8.56
N VAL A 46 -1.37 1.63 9.63
CA VAL A 46 -0.99 1.24 11.00
C VAL A 46 -1.95 0.17 11.51
N ASP A 47 -1.46 -0.68 12.41
CA ASP A 47 -2.30 -1.68 13.05
C ASP A 47 -3.50 -1.02 13.77
N ALA A 48 -4.71 -1.55 13.56
CA ALA A 48 -5.91 -0.95 14.14
C ALA A 48 -5.99 -1.12 15.67
N GLY A 49 -5.33 -2.14 16.23
CA GLY A 49 -5.22 -2.42 17.66
C GLY A 49 -4.11 -1.62 18.36
N ASP A 50 -3.12 -1.12 17.62
CA ASP A 50 -2.03 -0.29 18.15
C ASP A 50 -1.77 0.96 17.29
N ARG A 51 -2.77 1.83 17.24
CA ARG A 51 -2.71 3.11 16.49
C ARG A 51 -1.65 4.09 17.01
N SER A 52 -1.17 3.87 18.24
CA SER A 52 -0.23 4.73 18.96
C SER A 52 1.22 4.37 18.70
N SER A 53 1.52 3.09 18.47
CA SER A 53 2.89 2.66 18.30
C SER A 53 3.22 2.61 16.82
N ARG A 54 4.24 3.37 16.41
CA ARG A 54 4.86 3.24 15.08
C ARG A 54 5.56 1.86 14.89
N LYS A 55 5.22 0.84 15.69
CA LYS A 55 5.91 -0.45 15.73
C LYS A 55 5.40 -1.44 14.68
N ALA A 56 4.20 -1.24 14.14
CA ALA A 56 3.64 -2.06 13.07
C ALA A 56 3.07 -1.15 11.99
N GLN A 57 3.84 -0.97 10.90
CA GLN A 57 3.41 -0.21 9.74
C GLN A 57 3.37 -1.10 8.50
N LEU A 58 2.25 -1.10 7.79
CA LEU A 58 2.19 -1.68 6.44
C LEU A 58 2.42 -0.56 5.44
N VAL A 59 3.30 -0.78 4.45
CA VAL A 59 3.62 0.20 3.42
C VAL A 59 3.49 -0.45 2.06
N ALA A 60 2.72 0.17 1.16
CA ALA A 60 2.67 -0.18 -0.25
C ALA A 60 3.25 0.96 -1.10
N VAL A 61 4.03 0.60 -2.12
CA VAL A 61 4.46 1.52 -3.18
C VAL A 61 3.76 1.11 -4.46
N VAL A 62 2.94 1.99 -5.01
CA VAL A 62 2.18 1.79 -6.26
C VAL A 62 2.82 2.62 -7.35
N THR A 63 3.47 1.98 -8.32
CA THR A 63 4.13 2.64 -9.45
C THR A 63 3.37 2.32 -10.75
N PRO A 64 2.81 3.32 -11.46
CA PRO A 64 2.21 3.08 -12.77
C PRO A 64 3.27 2.60 -13.78
N LEU A 65 2.87 1.73 -14.71
CA LEU A 65 3.74 1.21 -15.77
C LEU A 65 3.36 1.80 -17.13
N ASP A 66 4.35 2.08 -18.00
CA ASP A 66 4.12 2.67 -19.33
C ASP A 66 3.21 1.83 -20.24
N ARG A 67 3.20 0.51 -20.06
CA ARG A 67 2.37 -0.43 -20.83
C ARG A 67 0.98 -0.66 -20.23
N GLY A 68 0.62 0.10 -19.20
CA GLY A 68 -0.60 -0.08 -18.41
C GLY A 68 -0.38 -0.95 -17.17
N GLY A 69 -1.32 -0.84 -16.23
CA GLY A 69 -1.22 -1.49 -14.92
C GLY A 69 -0.33 -0.75 -13.92
N CYS A 70 -0.21 -1.33 -12.73
CA CYS A 70 0.63 -0.83 -11.66
C CYS A 70 1.51 -1.95 -11.10
N ARG A 71 2.76 -1.61 -10.80
CA ARG A 71 3.61 -2.39 -9.90
C ARG A 71 3.29 -2.00 -8.46
N VAL A 72 3.04 -2.98 -7.61
CA VAL A 72 2.78 -2.81 -6.18
C VAL A 72 3.84 -3.57 -5.40
N HIS A 73 4.61 -2.87 -4.57
CA HIS A 73 5.50 -3.50 -3.59
C HIS A 73 4.93 -3.30 -2.19
N LEU A 74 4.60 -4.40 -1.51
CA LEU A 74 4.07 -4.39 -0.15
C LEU A 74 5.10 -4.89 0.88
N ARG A 75 5.28 -4.15 1.97
CA ARG A 75 6.16 -4.53 3.08
C ARG A 75 5.63 -4.06 4.43
N GLU A 76 5.98 -4.77 5.48
CA GLU A 76 5.66 -4.42 6.87
C GLU A 76 6.94 -4.03 7.61
N ARG A 77 6.91 -2.83 8.21
CA ARG A 77 8.01 -2.15 8.89
C ARG A 77 7.88 -2.24 10.40
#